data_AF-A0A7W4K585-F1
#
_entry.id   AF-A0A7W4K585-F1
#
_cell.length_a   1.000
_cell.length_b   1.000
_cell.length_c   1.000
_cell.angle_alpha   90.00
_cell.angle_beta   90.00
_cell.angle_gamma   90.00
#
_symmetry.space_group_name_H-M   'P 1'
#
loop_
_entity.id
_entity.type
_entity.pdbx_description
1 polymer ?
#
loop_
_entity_poly.entity_id
_entity_poly.type
_entity_poly.pdbx_seq_one_letter_code
_entity_poly.pdbx_strand_id
1 'polypeptide(L)' 'HHLARTGLLDTVRFRPMTLPDRFIDHNTQDAQYHEAGLDALAISHTALHALGIENNMSQPLLKATIGPKS' A
#
# COMPACT_ATOMS: atom_id res chain seq x y z
N HIS A 1 -17.32 7.06 -9.92
CA HIS A 1 -18.63 6.47 -10.31
C HIS A 1 -18.73 5.98 -11.76
N HIS A 2 -17.95 6.48 -12.72
CA HIS A 2 -18.07 6.07 -14.13
C HIS A 2 -17.93 4.54 -14.33
N LEU A 3 -16.81 3.95 -13.91
CA LEU A 3 -16.55 2.51 -14.06
C LEU A 3 -17.66 1.62 -13.48
N ALA A 4 -18.20 2.02 -12.33
CA ALA A 4 -19.30 1.30 -11.67
C ALA A 4 -20.64 1.44 -12.43
N ARG A 5 -20.92 2.62 -13.01
CA ARG A 5 -22.18 2.89 -13.73
C ARG A 5 -22.21 2.30 -15.14
N THR A 6 -21.04 2.04 -15.73
CA THR A 6 -20.92 1.49 -17.08
C THR A 6 -20.62 -0.01 -17.09
N GLY A 7 -20.68 -0.69 -15.94
CA GLY A 7 -20.42 -2.14 -15.82
C GLY A 7 -18.95 -2.53 -16.02
N LEU A 8 -18.02 -1.57 -16.06
CA LEU A 8 -16.60 -1.85 -16.27
C LEU A 8 -15.94 -2.53 -15.05
N LEU A 9 -16.55 -2.42 -13.86
CA LEU A 9 -16.08 -3.17 -12.69
C LEU A 9 -16.43 -4.66 -12.78
N ASP A 10 -17.42 -5.05 -13.58
CA ASP A 10 -17.86 -6.44 -13.70
C ASP A 10 -16.89 -7.30 -14.54
N THR A 11 -16.07 -6.64 -15.37
CA THR A 11 -15.14 -7.30 -16.30
C THR A 11 -13.70 -7.35 -15.79
N VAL A 12 -13.41 -6.73 -14.65
CA VAL A 12 -12.05 -6.63 -14.09
C VAL A 12 -11.96 -7.31 -12.73
N ARG A 13 -10.76 -7.79 -12.38
CA ARG A 13 -10.48 -8.26 -11.01
C ARG A 13 -10.17 -7.05 -10.14
N PHE A 14 -11.12 -6.66 -9.31
CA PHE A 14 -10.97 -5.56 -8.37
C PHE A 14 -10.45 -6.06 -7.01
N ARG A 15 -9.38 -5.46 -6.49
CA ARG A 15 -8.85 -5.74 -5.14
C ARG A 15 -8.67 -4.42 -4.37
N PRO A 16 -9.66 -4.01 -3.56
CA PRO A 16 -9.57 -2.77 -2.81
C PRO A 16 -8.55 -2.88 -1.68
N MET A 17 -7.93 -1.75 -1.36
CA MET A 17 -7.19 -1.54 -0.11
C MET A 17 -8.00 -0.54 0.72
N THR A 18 -8.40 -0.95 1.92
CA THR A 18 -9.25 -0.15 2.81
C THR A 18 -8.68 -0.16 4.22
N LEU A 19 -9.17 0.74 5.05
CA LEU A 19 -8.85 0.72 6.48
C LEU A 19 -9.30 -0.63 7.07
N PRO A 20 -8.44 -1.31 7.84
CA PRO A 20 -8.81 -2.59 8.43
C PRO A 20 -9.84 -2.40 9.55
N ASP A 21 -10.70 -3.40 9.73
CA ASP A 21 -11.68 -3.44 10.80
C ASP A 21 -11.03 -3.87 12.14
N ARG A 22 -10.14 -3.01 12.63
CA ARG A 22 -9.47 -3.13 13.94
C ARG A 22 -9.12 -1.75 14.45
N PHE A 23 -8.90 -1.64 15.76
CA PHE A 23 -8.34 -0.41 16.30
C PHE A 23 -6.91 -0.19 15.78
N ILE A 24 -6.64 1.08 15.47
CA ILE A 24 -5.32 1.61 15.13
C ILE A 24 -5.00 2.63 16.21
N ASP A 25 -3.83 2.50 16.81
CA ASP A 25 -3.44 3.38 17.90
C ASP A 25 -3.29 4.83 17.41
N HIS A 26 -3.59 5.77 18.29
CA HIS A 26 -3.43 7.18 17.96
C HIS A 26 -1.95 7.50 17.76
N ASN A 27 -1.62 8.02 16.58
CA ASN A 27 -0.25 8.35 16.21
C ASN A 27 -0.27 9.44 15.13
N THR A 28 0.90 9.78 14.59
CA THR A 28 0.99 10.58 13.38
C THR A 28 0.26 9.90 12.23
N GLN A 29 -0.28 10.70 11.30
CA GLN A 29 -1.05 10.21 10.17
C GLN A 29 -0.26 9.19 9.33
N ASP A 30 1.02 9.44 9.08
CA ASP A 30 1.89 8.51 8.33
C ASP A 30 2.04 7.16 9.04
N ALA A 31 2.23 7.17 10.37
CA ALA A 31 2.35 5.95 11.15
C ALA A 31 1.04 5.15 11.15
N GLN A 32 -0.10 5.83 11.25
CA GLN A 32 -1.42 5.18 11.18
C GLN A 32 -1.69 4.56 9.80
N TYR A 33 -1.32 5.23 8.71
CA TYR A 33 -1.45 4.65 7.36
C TYR A 33 -0.49 3.49 7.12
N HIS A 34 0.73 3.58 7.63
CA HIS A 34 1.68 2.47 7.59
C HIS A 34 1.13 1.25 8.32
N GLU A 35 0.63 1.45 9.54
CA GLU A 35 -0.01 0.39 10.34
C GLU A 35 -1.26 -0.19 9.64
N ALA A 36 -2.06 0.66 8.98
CA ALA A 36 -3.20 0.23 8.17
C ALA A 36 -2.80 -0.52 6.89
N GLY A 37 -1.52 -0.51 6.49
CA GLY A 37 -1.05 -1.05 5.22
C GLY A 37 -1.50 -0.24 4.00
N LEU A 38 -1.73 1.06 4.19
CA LEU A 38 -2.19 2.01 3.17
C LEU A 38 -1.10 3.01 2.76
N ASP A 39 0.16 2.69 3.04
CA ASP A 39 1.30 3.49 2.61
C ASP A 39 1.77 3.13 1.19
N ALA A 40 2.69 3.92 0.63
CA ALA A 40 3.17 3.75 -0.73
C ALA A 40 3.84 2.37 -0.97
N LEU A 41 4.57 1.87 0.03
CA LEU A 41 5.24 0.57 -0.06
C LEU A 41 4.21 -0.57 -0.11
N ALA A 42 3.24 -0.58 0.80
CA ALA A 42 2.19 -1.58 0.84
C ALA A 42 1.31 -1.55 -0.42
N ILE A 43 0.98 -0.37 -0.95
CA ILE A 43 0.24 -0.22 -2.20
C ILE A 43 1.01 -0.84 -3.37
N SER A 44 2.31 -0.48 -3.52
CA SER A 44 3.13 -1.02 -4.60
C SER A 44 3.31 -2.54 -4.52
N HIS A 45 3.51 -3.06 -3.30
CA HIS A 45 3.61 -4.49 -3.05
C HIS A 45 2.29 -5.21 -3.39
N THR A 46 1.15 -4.65 -2.99
CA THR A 46 -0.17 -5.22 -3.27
C THR A 46 -0.47 -5.23 -4.77
N ALA A 47 -0.08 -4.18 -5.50
CA ALA A 47 -0.22 -4.12 -6.95
C ALA A 47 0.63 -5.19 -7.66
N LEU A 48 1.90 -5.34 -7.28
CA LEU A 48 2.81 -6.36 -7.85
C LEU A 48 2.32 -7.77 -7.53
N HIS A 49 1.91 -8.01 -6.28
CA HIS A 49 1.35 -9.29 -5.86
C HIS A 49 0.03 -9.60 -6.61
N ALA A 50 -0.82 -8.60 -6.87
CA ALA A 50 -2.03 -8.78 -7.67
C ALA A 50 -1.75 -9.16 -9.14
N LEU A 51 -0.61 -8.74 -9.68
CA LEU A 51 -0.13 -9.12 -11.01
C LEU A 51 0.55 -10.50 -11.03
N GLY A 52 0.70 -11.17 -9.89
CA GLY A 52 1.45 -12.43 -9.79
C GLY A 52 2.96 -12.25 -9.92
N ILE A 53 3.44 -11.01 -9.76
CA ILE A 53 4.86 -10.71 -9.72
C ILE A 53 5.31 -10.91 -8.28
N GLU A 54 5.94 -12.05 -8.02
CA GLU A 54 6.58 -12.38 -6.74
C GLU A 54 7.67 -11.35 -6.47
N ASN A 55 7.32 -10.29 -5.75
CA ASN A 55 8.28 -9.29 -5.33
C ASN A 55 9.00 -9.86 -4.10
N ASN A 56 10.08 -10.62 -4.31
CA ASN A 56 11.00 -11.02 -3.25
C ASN A 56 11.79 -9.80 -2.76
N MET A 57 11.09 -8.79 -2.25
CA MET A 57 11.68 -7.69 -1.50
C MET A 57 11.92 -8.18 -0.08
N SER A 58 12.90 -9.07 0.03
CA SER A 58 13.72 -9.17 1.23
C SER A 58 14.34 -7.79 1.45
N GLN A 59 13.72 -6.92 2.26
CA GLN A 59 14.42 -5.75 2.77
C GLN A 59 15.55 -6.26 3.68
N PRO A 60 16.78 -5.78 3.51
CA PRO A 60 17.11 -4.50 4.13
C PRO A 60 18.20 -3.71 3.39
N LEU A 61 17.87 -2.65 2.63
CA LEU A 61 18.90 -1.70 2.15
C LEU A 61 18.45 -0.23 1.97
N LEU A 62 17.44 0.24 2.71
CA LEU A 62 17.25 1.69 2.92
C LEU A 62 18.05 2.16 4.14
N LYS A 63 19.36 1.89 4.13
CA LYS A 63 20.35 2.62 4.93
C LYS A 63 21.41 3.21 4.00
N ALA A 64 20.97 4.11 3.14
CA ALA A 64 21.87 4.98 2.38
C ALA A 64 21.67 6.42 2.88
N THR A 65 22.59 6.81 3.78
CA THR A 65 23.20 8.16 3.85
C THR A 65 22.26 9.37 3.77
N ILE A 66 21.91 9.90 4.94
CA ILE A 66 21.89 11.35 5.15
C ILE A 66 22.68 11.62 6.45
N GLY A 67 24.00 11.77 6.31
CA GLY A 67 24.81 12.35 7.38
C GLY A 67 24.39 13.82 7.59
N PRO A 68 24.60 14.39 8.79
CA PRO A 68 24.25 15.79 9.03
C PRO A 68 25.08 16.67 8.09
N LYS A 69 24.39 17.49 7.30
CA LYS A 69 24.99 18.62 6.59
C LYS A 69 24.77 19.83 7.51
N SER A 70 25.88 20.37 8.00
CA SER A 70 26.06 21.52 8.90
C SER A 70 25.84 21.24 10.39
#